data_AF-A0A7Y5HDG8-F1
#
_entry.id   AF-A0A7Y5HDG8-F1
#
_cell.length_a   1.000
_cell.length_b   1.000
_cell.length_c   1.000
_cell.angle_alpha   90.00
_cell.angle_beta   90.00
_cell.angle_gamma   90.00
#
_symmetry.space_group_name_H-M   'P 1'
#
loop_
_entity.id
_entity.type
_entity.pdbx_description
1 polymer ?
#
loop_
_entity_poly.entity_id
_entity_poly.type
_entity_poly.pdbx_seq_one_letter_code
_entity_poly.pdbx_strand_id
1 'polypeptide(L)'
;MHRIGTFGQVMLAVAVCAAAVPASAEEICRDATKIYFGEKDADAPATVRAAACFDAIPEWKEIDRRKLDRDDADYWILVRAANRKFKAAVESVARGLGHDLVAEEGSLELPEGAAKPPDLTQAVIDAIGKQDKE
;
A
#
# COMPACT_ATOMS: atom_id res chain seq x y z
N MET A 1 20.56 65.55 39.36
CA MET A 1 19.21 65.33 39.94
C MET A 1 18.42 64.49 38.94
N HIS A 2 17.66 63.45 39.23
CA HIS A 2 17.48 62.52 40.34
C HIS A 2 16.39 61.54 39.83
N ARG A 3 16.41 60.26 40.26
CA ARG A 3 15.35 59.21 40.17
C ARG A 3 15.45 58.25 38.96
N ILE A 4 15.73 56.95 39.09
CA ILE A 4 15.19 55.81 39.90
C ILE A 4 13.94 55.17 39.27
N GLY A 5 14.01 53.84 39.07
CA GLY A 5 12.89 52.89 38.95
C GLY A 5 12.54 52.57 37.49
N THR A 6 12.26 51.33 37.08
CA THR A 6 11.63 50.23 37.82
C THR A 6 11.91 48.90 37.12
N PHE A 7 12.11 47.86 37.91
CA PHE A 7 12.10 46.44 37.55
C PHE A 7 10.86 46.08 36.71
N GLY A 8 11.06 45.35 35.61
CA GLY A 8 9.97 44.79 34.79
C GLY A 8 10.21 43.30 34.56
N GLN A 9 9.23 42.50 34.97
CA GLN A 9 9.24 41.05 35.15
C GLN A 9 9.77 40.22 33.97
N VAL A 10 10.60 39.22 34.31
CA VAL A 10 10.83 38.02 33.49
C VAL A 10 9.54 37.21 33.48
N MET A 11 8.83 37.19 32.35
CA MET A 11 7.68 36.32 32.14
C MET A 11 8.17 34.97 31.63
N LEU A 12 8.28 33.99 32.53
CA LEU A 12 8.60 32.60 32.19
C LEU A 12 7.34 31.94 31.62
N ALA A 13 7.25 31.82 30.31
CA ALA A 13 6.20 31.05 29.64
C ALA A 13 6.50 29.55 29.78
N VAL A 14 5.75 28.86 30.65
CA VAL A 14 5.76 27.40 30.72
C VAL A 14 4.97 26.88 29.51
N ALA A 15 5.69 26.47 28.48
CA ALA A 15 5.12 25.74 27.36
C ALA A 15 4.69 24.35 27.84
N VAL A 16 3.39 24.18 28.05
CA VAL A 16 2.78 22.86 28.22
C VAL A 16 2.84 22.17 26.86
N CYS A 17 3.85 21.34 26.65
CA CYS A 17 3.86 20.39 25.55
C CYS A 17 2.80 19.32 25.84
N ALA A 18 1.62 19.47 25.24
CA ALA A 18 0.66 18.38 25.12
C ALA A 18 1.33 17.28 24.29
N ALA A 19 1.86 16.26 24.95
CA ALA A 19 2.29 15.04 24.29
C ALA A 19 1.03 14.34 23.76
N ALA A 20 0.76 14.51 22.47
CA ALA A 20 -0.24 13.72 21.76
C ALA A 20 0.21 12.25 21.84
N VAL A 21 -0.58 11.44 22.55
CA VAL A 21 -0.43 9.99 22.53
C VAL A 21 -0.80 9.54 21.12
N PRO A 22 0.09 8.91 20.33
CA PRO A 22 -0.32 8.37 19.06
C PRO A 22 -1.37 7.29 19.34
N ALA A 23 -2.57 7.48 18.78
CA ALA A 23 -3.54 6.41 18.70
C ALA A 23 -2.85 5.24 17.99
N SER A 24 -2.79 4.09 18.65
CA SER A 24 -2.30 2.86 18.07
C SER A 24 -3.06 2.63 16.77
N ALA A 25 -2.34 2.63 15.63
CA ALA A 25 -2.92 2.25 14.35
C ALA A 25 -3.50 0.84 14.51
N GLU A 26 -4.80 0.73 14.32
CA GLU A 26 -5.49 -0.54 14.38
C GLU A 26 -5.15 -1.30 13.09
N GLU A 27 -4.61 -2.51 13.20
CA GLU A 27 -4.16 -3.29 12.03
C GLU A 27 -5.35 -3.50 11.08
N ILE A 28 -5.30 -2.92 9.87
CA ILE A 28 -6.41 -2.98 8.91
C ILE A 28 -6.39 -4.29 8.11
N CYS A 29 -5.29 -5.04 8.13
CA CYS A 29 -5.17 -6.34 7.48
C CYS A 29 -4.47 -7.35 8.38
N ARG A 30 -5.20 -8.37 8.87
CA ARG A 30 -4.62 -9.45 9.68
C ARG A 30 -3.72 -10.39 8.88
N ASP A 31 -4.04 -10.63 7.62
CA ASP A 31 -3.30 -11.57 6.78
C ASP A 31 -2.29 -10.84 5.90
N ALA A 32 -1.06 -10.71 6.41
CA ALA A 32 0.05 -10.11 5.68
C ALA A 32 0.37 -10.82 4.35
N THR A 33 -0.08 -12.06 4.15
CA THR A 33 0.12 -12.78 2.86
C THR A 33 -0.77 -12.25 1.74
N LYS A 34 -1.79 -11.45 2.09
CA LYS A 34 -2.71 -10.80 1.16
C LYS A 34 -2.32 -9.35 0.87
N ILE A 35 -1.22 -8.87 1.44
CA ILE A 35 -0.67 -7.53 1.19
C ILE A 35 0.30 -7.60 0.00
N TYR A 36 0.05 -6.77 -1.00
CA TYR A 36 0.87 -6.68 -2.22
C TYR A 36 1.79 -5.47 -2.24
N PHE A 37 1.43 -4.41 -1.50
CA PHE A 37 2.22 -3.21 -1.31
C PHE A 37 1.88 -2.59 0.04
N GLY A 38 2.87 -2.04 0.75
CA GLY A 38 2.65 -1.34 2.02
C GLY A 38 2.74 -2.19 3.27
N GLU A 39 2.30 -1.61 4.38
CA GLU A 39 2.24 -2.25 5.70
C GLU A 39 0.79 -2.31 6.21
N LYS A 40 0.52 -3.17 7.19
CA LYS A 40 -0.81 -3.43 7.76
C LYS A 40 -1.47 -2.23 8.45
N ASP A 41 -0.65 -1.25 8.82
CA ASP A 41 -1.03 0.00 9.49
C ASP A 41 -1.03 1.10 8.42
N ALA A 42 -2.18 1.37 7.82
CA ALA A 42 -2.29 2.19 6.61
C ALA A 42 -3.40 3.24 6.72
N ASP A 43 -3.15 4.44 6.23
CA ASP A 43 -4.11 5.55 6.24
C ASP A 43 -4.97 5.59 4.98
N ALA A 44 -4.42 5.13 3.84
CA ALA A 44 -5.06 5.16 2.53
C ALA A 44 -5.09 3.77 1.88
N PRO A 45 -5.74 2.77 2.52
CA PRO A 45 -5.75 1.41 2.02
C PRO A 45 -6.57 1.29 0.74
N ALA A 46 -6.12 0.43 -0.16
CA ALA A 46 -6.79 0.09 -1.39
C ALA A 46 -6.81 -1.43 -1.61
N THR A 47 -7.69 -1.87 -2.52
CA THR A 47 -7.85 -3.29 -2.85
C THR A 47 -7.49 -3.56 -4.31
N VAL A 48 -7.14 -4.81 -4.59
CA VAL A 48 -6.94 -5.33 -5.93
C VAL A 48 -7.46 -6.76 -6.00
N ARG A 49 -7.94 -7.19 -7.17
CA ARG A 49 -8.20 -8.60 -7.46
C ARG A 49 -6.98 -9.19 -8.17
N ALA A 50 -6.13 -9.90 -7.44
CA ALA A 50 -4.89 -10.44 -7.99
C ALA A 50 -5.17 -11.38 -9.17
N ALA A 51 -6.18 -12.25 -9.09
CA ALA A 51 -6.52 -13.18 -10.17
C ALA A 51 -6.76 -12.45 -11.51
N ALA A 52 -7.57 -11.38 -11.50
CA ALA A 52 -7.83 -10.58 -12.70
C ALA A 52 -6.57 -9.89 -13.24
N CYS A 53 -5.66 -9.48 -12.35
CA CYS A 53 -4.39 -8.89 -12.76
C CYS A 53 -3.45 -9.95 -13.38
N PHE A 54 -3.33 -11.14 -12.79
CA PHE A 54 -2.53 -12.23 -13.33
C PHE A 54 -3.05 -12.71 -14.69
N ASP A 55 -4.36 -12.72 -14.89
CA ASP A 55 -4.98 -13.02 -16.20
C ASP A 55 -4.63 -12.00 -17.30
N ALA A 56 -4.12 -10.82 -16.94
CA ALA A 56 -3.60 -9.85 -17.90
C ALA A 56 -2.12 -10.10 -18.26
N ILE A 57 -1.37 -10.85 -17.46
CA ILE A 57 0.08 -11.03 -17.58
C ILE A 57 0.42 -12.12 -18.62
N PRO A 58 1.25 -11.83 -19.65
CA PRO A 58 1.61 -12.80 -20.68
C PRO A 58 2.26 -14.09 -20.13
N GLU A 59 3.15 -13.98 -19.15
CA GLU A 59 3.85 -15.13 -18.56
C GLU A 59 2.90 -16.06 -17.80
N TRP A 60 1.84 -15.52 -17.20
CA TRP A 60 0.82 -16.32 -16.54
C TRP A 60 -0.01 -17.11 -17.55
N LYS A 61 -0.38 -16.46 -18.67
CA LYS A 61 -1.04 -17.14 -19.80
C LYS A 61 -0.18 -18.23 -20.40
N GLU A 62 1.14 -18.04 -20.41
CA GLU A 62 2.07 -19.04 -20.94
C GLU A 62 2.13 -20.31 -20.08
N ILE A 63 2.03 -20.16 -18.74
CA ILE A 63 1.91 -21.30 -17.82
C ILE A 63 0.65 -22.10 -18.13
N ASP A 64 -0.49 -21.43 -18.24
CA ASP A 64 -1.78 -22.08 -18.54
C ASP A 64 -1.78 -22.75 -19.93
N ARG A 65 -1.29 -22.03 -20.95
CA ARG A 65 -1.17 -22.52 -22.33
C ARG A 65 -0.32 -23.78 -22.43
N ARG A 66 0.82 -23.80 -21.73
CA ARG A 66 1.76 -24.94 -21.71
C ARG A 66 1.37 -26.01 -20.68
N LYS A 67 0.35 -25.76 -19.85
CA LYS A 67 -0.07 -26.61 -18.73
C LYS A 67 1.09 -26.96 -17.80
N LEU A 68 1.98 -25.99 -17.55
CA LEU A 68 3.12 -26.19 -16.67
C LEU A 68 2.65 -26.29 -15.22
N ASP A 69 3.31 -27.15 -14.46
CA ASP A 69 3.06 -27.31 -13.04
C ASP A 69 4.34 -27.12 -12.21
N ARG A 70 4.24 -27.33 -10.89
CA ARG A 70 5.34 -27.06 -9.95
C ARG A 70 6.55 -27.99 -10.14
N ASP A 71 6.40 -29.09 -10.86
CA ASP A 71 7.48 -30.03 -11.16
C ASP A 71 8.27 -29.58 -12.41
N ASP A 72 7.73 -28.65 -13.20
CA ASP A 72 8.43 -28.04 -14.34
C ASP A 72 9.38 -26.92 -13.90
N ALA A 73 10.63 -26.95 -14.37
CA ALA A 73 11.58 -25.87 -14.13
C ALA A 73 11.09 -24.51 -14.69
N ASP A 74 10.46 -24.55 -15.87
CA ASP A 74 9.95 -23.36 -16.55
C ASP A 74 8.78 -22.70 -15.80
N TYR A 75 8.02 -23.47 -15.02
CA TYR A 75 6.93 -22.92 -14.20
C TYR A 75 7.44 -21.86 -13.24
N TRP A 76 8.49 -22.16 -12.47
CA TRP A 76 9.04 -21.24 -11.48
C TRP A 76 9.64 -19.99 -12.13
N ILE A 77 10.19 -20.11 -13.34
CA ILE A 77 10.71 -18.97 -14.11
C ILE A 77 9.57 -18.03 -14.49
N LEU A 78 8.49 -18.57 -15.07
CA LEU A 78 7.33 -17.78 -15.51
C LEU A 78 6.56 -17.19 -14.33
N VAL A 79 6.36 -17.96 -13.25
CA VAL A 79 5.71 -17.46 -12.02
C VAL A 79 6.50 -16.31 -11.42
N ARG A 80 7.83 -16.42 -11.36
CA ARG A 80 8.69 -15.34 -10.85
C ARG A 80 8.61 -14.11 -11.75
N ALA A 81 8.58 -14.29 -13.07
CA ALA A 81 8.42 -13.19 -14.02
C ALA A 81 7.08 -12.48 -13.85
N ALA A 82 5.98 -13.24 -13.77
CA ALA A 82 4.65 -12.70 -13.57
C ALA A 82 4.52 -11.94 -12.25
N ASN A 83 5.03 -12.52 -11.15
CA ASN A 83 5.02 -11.85 -9.85
C ASN A 83 5.79 -10.52 -9.84
N ARG A 84 6.92 -10.44 -10.55
CA ARG A 84 7.68 -9.18 -10.66
C ARG A 84 6.86 -8.10 -11.37
N LYS A 85 6.23 -8.44 -12.50
CA LYS A 85 5.38 -7.49 -13.25
C LYS A 85 4.21 -7.02 -12.41
N PHE A 86 3.49 -7.97 -11.80
CA PHE A 86 2.38 -7.66 -10.90
C PHE A 86 2.80 -6.71 -9.77
N LYS A 87 3.86 -7.05 -9.02
CA LYS A 87 4.34 -6.21 -7.91
C LYS A 87 4.78 -4.82 -8.37
N ALA A 88 5.53 -4.74 -9.48
CA ALA A 88 5.97 -3.46 -10.02
C ALA A 88 4.79 -2.58 -10.47
N ALA A 89 3.76 -3.19 -11.08
CA ALA A 89 2.55 -2.47 -11.48
C ALA A 89 1.75 -1.98 -10.27
N VAL A 90 1.54 -2.84 -9.27
CA VAL A 90 0.86 -2.46 -8.01
C VAL A 90 1.61 -1.33 -7.30
N GLU A 91 2.93 -1.44 -7.14
CA GLU A 91 3.76 -0.41 -6.51
C GLU A 91 3.71 0.93 -7.28
N SER A 92 3.77 0.88 -8.61
CA SER A 92 3.70 2.07 -9.46
C SER A 92 2.34 2.78 -9.32
N VAL A 93 1.24 2.02 -9.38
CA VAL A 93 -0.13 2.56 -9.24
C VAL A 93 -0.37 3.08 -7.83
N ALA A 94 0.02 2.32 -6.80
CA ALA A 94 -0.15 2.71 -5.41
C ALA A 94 0.56 4.05 -5.12
N ARG A 95 1.85 4.16 -5.49
CA ARG A 95 2.61 5.40 -5.33
C ARG A 95 2.05 6.55 -6.17
N GLY A 96 1.64 6.28 -7.41
CA GLY A 96 1.08 7.29 -8.31
C GLY A 96 -0.24 7.89 -7.83
N LEU A 97 -1.03 7.10 -7.10
CA LEU A 97 -2.34 7.51 -6.56
C LEU A 97 -2.31 7.88 -5.08
N GLY A 98 -1.16 7.71 -4.41
CA GLY A 98 -1.00 8.05 -3.00
C GLY A 98 -1.59 7.02 -2.02
N HIS A 99 -1.68 5.76 -2.43
CA HIS A 99 -2.04 4.66 -1.54
C HIS A 99 -0.80 4.10 -0.85
N ASP A 100 -0.92 3.85 0.45
CA ASP A 100 0.14 3.32 1.32
C ASP A 100 -0.03 1.83 1.64
N LEU A 101 -1.18 1.24 1.30
CA LEU A 101 -1.46 -0.19 1.36
C LEU A 101 -2.30 -0.63 0.17
N VAL A 102 -1.89 -1.74 -0.46
CA VAL A 102 -2.73 -2.46 -1.44
C VAL A 102 -2.79 -3.92 -1.03
N ALA A 103 -4.00 -4.41 -0.78
CA ALA A 103 -4.25 -5.80 -0.41
C ALA A 103 -5.27 -6.46 -1.34
N GLU A 104 -5.46 -7.77 -1.21
CA GLU A 104 -6.49 -8.50 -1.94
C GLU A 104 -7.89 -8.00 -1.57
N GLU A 105 -8.81 -7.96 -2.54
CA GLU A 105 -10.20 -7.64 -2.27
C GLU A 105 -10.78 -8.58 -1.21
N GLY A 106 -11.40 -7.99 -0.18
CA GLY A 106 -11.99 -8.72 0.94
C GLY A 106 -11.00 -9.13 2.04
N SER A 107 -9.71 -8.78 1.95
CA SER A 107 -8.74 -9.04 3.04
C SER A 107 -8.57 -7.89 4.03
N LEU A 108 -9.24 -6.75 3.81
CA LEU A 108 -9.19 -5.60 4.71
C LEU A 108 -10.32 -5.67 5.75
N GLU A 109 -9.94 -5.62 7.02
CA GLU A 109 -10.85 -5.50 8.18
C GLU A 109 -10.95 -4.02 8.54
N LEU A 110 -11.91 -3.32 7.94
CA LEU A 110 -12.16 -1.92 8.25
C LEU A 110 -13.11 -1.76 9.45
N PRO A 111 -12.95 -0.69 10.25
CA PRO A 111 -13.88 -0.37 11.31
C PRO A 111 -15.29 -0.09 10.76
N GLU A 112 -16.31 -0.36 11.57
CA GLU A 112 -17.70 -0.15 11.18
C GLU A 112 -17.96 1.32 10.81
N GLY A 113 -18.53 1.56 9.62
CA GLY A 113 -18.77 2.91 9.10
C GLY A 113 -17.61 3.54 8.33
N ALA A 114 -16.47 2.87 8.21
CA ALA A 114 -15.39 3.30 7.33
C ALA A 114 -15.82 3.32 5.85
N ALA A 115 -15.23 4.22 5.08
CA ALA A 115 -15.42 4.25 3.64
C ALA A 115 -14.86 2.98 2.99
N LYS A 116 -15.55 2.47 1.96
CA LYS A 116 -15.06 1.34 1.19
C LYS A 116 -13.70 1.70 0.54
N PRO A 117 -12.67 0.84 0.63
CA PRO A 117 -11.40 1.05 -0.05
C PRO A 117 -11.60 1.13 -1.57
N PRO A 118 -10.85 1.98 -2.27
CA PRO A 118 -10.86 1.99 -3.74
C PRO A 118 -10.35 0.66 -4.30
N ASP A 119 -10.90 0.26 -5.44
CA ASP A 119 -10.43 -0.89 -6.23
C ASP A 119 -9.45 -0.39 -7.31
N LEU A 120 -8.21 -0.85 -7.24
CA LEU A 120 -7.14 -0.50 -8.18
C LEU A 120 -6.97 -1.52 -9.32
N THR A 121 -7.79 -2.57 -9.39
CA THR A 121 -7.65 -3.68 -10.34
C THR A 121 -7.45 -3.20 -11.78
N GLN A 122 -8.31 -2.32 -12.28
CA GLN A 122 -8.19 -1.84 -13.66
C GLN A 122 -6.92 -1.00 -13.88
N ALA A 123 -6.58 -0.14 -12.91
CA ALA A 123 -5.37 0.68 -12.99
C ALA A 123 -4.09 -0.18 -13.01
N VAL A 124 -4.07 -1.27 -12.24
CA VAL A 124 -2.97 -2.25 -12.23
C VAL A 124 -2.89 -3.01 -13.55
N ILE A 125 -4.02 -3.46 -14.10
CA ILE A 125 -4.07 -4.11 -15.43
C ILE A 125 -3.52 -3.18 -16.51
N ASP A 126 -3.94 -1.91 -16.50
CA ASP A 126 -3.46 -0.91 -17.47
C ASP A 126 -1.96 -0.64 -17.31
N ALA A 127 -1.45 -0.65 -16.07
CA ALA A 127 -0.02 -0.49 -15.79
C ALA A 127 0.80 -1.70 -16.28
N ILE A 128 0.32 -2.93 -16.09
CA ILE A 128 0.94 -4.15 -16.64
C ILE A 128 1.07 -4.03 -18.16
N GLY A 129 0.00 -3.63 -18.85
CA GLY A 129 0.00 -3.48 -20.31
C GLY A 129 0.90 -2.36 -20.85
N LYS A 130 1.34 -1.43 -20.00
CA LYS A 130 2.34 -0.40 -20.34
C LYS A 130 3.77 -0.93 -20.20
N GLN A 131 4.03 -1.71 -19.14
CA GLN A 131 5.35 -2.30 -18.88
C GLN A 131 5.83 -3.26 -19.99
N ASP A 132 4.90 -3.90 -20.71
CA ASP A 132 5.24 -4.78 -21.84
C ASP A 132 5.62 -4.02 -23.14
N LYS A 133 5.40 -2.70 -23.18
CA LYS A 133 5.66 -1.87 -24.37
C LYS A 133 6.93 -1.02 -24.28
N GLU A 134 7.57 -1.00 -23.11
CA GLU A 134 8.86 -0.34 -22.86
C GLU A 134 10.03 -1.32 -23.02
#